data_AF-A0A355XVQ4-F1
#
_entry.id   AF-A0A355XVQ4-F1
#
_cell.length_a   1.000
_cell.length_b   1.000
_cell.length_c   1.000
_cell.angle_alpha   90.00
_cell.angle_beta   90.00
_cell.angle_gamma   90.00
#
_symmetry.space_group_name_H-M   'P 1'
#
loop_
_entity.id
_entity.type
_entity.pdbx_description
1 polymer ?
#
loop_
_entity_poly.entity_id
_entity_poly.type
_entity_poly.pdbx_seq_one_letter_code
_entity_poly.pdbx_strand_id
1 'polypeptide(L)' 'MTNTERTMLSEHFMLYEMTRSGVAADHDLPNRPDTKQTEALRALCQHVLEPLRRRFGPIVISSGYRSPAV' A
#
# COMPACT_ATOMS: atom_id res chain seq x y z
N MET A 1 4.31 3.59 12.79
CA MET A 1 4.11 2.40 11.95
C MET A 1 3.98 1.16 12.81
N THR A 2 2.88 0.43 12.64
CA THR A 2 2.63 -0.87 13.29
C THR A 2 3.46 -1.99 12.65
N ASN A 3 3.47 -3.19 13.26
CA ASN A 3 4.15 -4.35 12.65
C ASN A 3 3.52 -4.75 11.31
N THR A 4 2.19 -4.72 11.23
CA THR A 4 1.43 -4.99 10.00
C THR A 4 1.77 -4.01 8.88
N GLU A 5 1.92 -2.71 9.20
CA GLU A 5 2.28 -1.67 8.22
C GLU A 5 3.68 -1.85 7.61
N ARG A 6 4.60 -2.51 8.33
CA ARG A 6 5.94 -2.85 7.82
C ARG A 6 5.96 -4.10 6.95
N THR A 7 4.83 -4.78 6.74
CA THR A 7 4.74 -5.95 5.86
C THR A 7 5.15 -5.59 4.44
N MET A 8 6.13 -6.30 3.89
CA MET A 8 6.51 -6.18 2.49
C MET A 8 5.45 -6.86 1.59
N LEU A 9 4.96 -6.14 0.59
CA LEU A 9 4.06 -6.64 -0.44
C LEU A 9 4.84 -7.12 -1.68
N SER A 10 5.95 -6.47 -1.98
CA SER A 10 7.01 -6.97 -2.88
C SER A 10 8.38 -6.54 -2.33
N GLU A 11 9.46 -6.74 -3.10
CA GLU A 11 10.83 -6.36 -2.70
C GLU A 11 10.96 -4.87 -2.32
N HIS A 12 10.20 -4.01 -2.99
CA HIS A 12 10.34 -2.56 -2.84
C HIS A 12 9.10 -1.82 -2.33
N PHE A 13 8.00 -2.52 -2.07
CA PHE A 13 6.75 -1.89 -1.65
C PHE A 13 6.23 -2.48 -0.34
N MET A 14 6.01 -1.62 0.66
CA MET A 14 5.42 -1.96 1.97
C MET A 14 3.90 -1.72 1.98
N LEU A 15 3.18 -2.43 2.85
CA LEU A 15 1.75 -2.22 3.06
C LEU A 15 1.44 -0.77 3.47
N TYR A 16 2.28 -0.16 4.30
CA TYR A 16 2.16 1.25 4.68
C TYR A 16 2.04 2.20 3.49
N GLU A 17 2.80 1.98 2.41
CA GLU A 17 2.78 2.84 1.23
C GLU A 17 1.45 2.76 0.50
N MET A 18 0.78 1.61 0.58
CA MET A 18 -0.54 1.40 -0.01
C MET A 18 -1.67 1.93 0.87
N THR A 19 -1.49 2.00 2.19
CA THR A 19 -2.54 2.36 3.13
C THR A 19 -2.44 3.78 3.67
N ARG A 20 -1.32 4.48 3.47
CA ARG A 20 -1.20 5.89 3.85
C ARG A 20 -2.19 6.77 3.08
N SER A 21 -2.82 7.70 3.80
CA SER A 21 -3.69 8.73 3.24
C SER A 21 -3.60 9.97 4.13
N GLY A 22 -3.49 11.16 3.54
CA GLY A 22 -3.57 12.42 4.29
C GLY A 22 -4.93 12.54 4.98
N VAL A 23 -6.01 12.31 4.23
CA VAL A 23 -7.40 12.30 4.75
C VAL A 23 -7.55 11.38 5.95
N ALA A 24 -7.00 10.16 5.88
CA ALA A 24 -7.12 9.22 6.99
C ALA A 24 -6.35 9.67 8.24
N ALA A 25 -5.19 10.32 8.06
CA ALA A 25 -4.42 10.86 9.17
C ALA A 25 -5.09 12.09 9.79
N ASP A 26 -5.65 12.98 8.97
CA ASP A 26 -6.30 14.22 9.42
C ASP A 26 -7.61 13.95 10.16
N HIS A 27 -8.32 12.88 9.79
CA HIS A 27 -9.62 12.52 10.34
C HIS A 27 -9.61 11.28 11.26
N ASP A 28 -8.42 10.76 11.62
CA ASP A 28 -8.25 9.54 12.44
C ASP A 28 -9.04 8.33 11.93
N LEU A 29 -9.11 8.18 10.60
CA LEU A 29 -9.86 7.11 9.96
C LEU A 29 -8.99 5.86 9.77
N PRO A 30 -9.49 4.66 10.14
CA PRO A 30 -8.75 3.43 9.91
C PRO A 30 -8.75 3.07 8.41
N ASN A 31 -7.61 3.29 7.75
CA ASN A 31 -7.41 2.86 6.36
C ASN A 31 -6.70 1.48 6.28
N ARG A 32 -7.32 0.44 6.88
CA ARG A 32 -6.71 -0.89 6.99
C ARG A 32 -7.43 -1.89 6.08
N PRO A 33 -6.74 -2.55 5.14
CA PRO A 33 -7.32 -3.59 4.32
C PRO A 33 -7.52 -4.88 5.11
N ASP A 34 -8.51 -5.67 4.71
CA ASP A 34 -8.67 -7.05 5.15
C ASP A 34 -7.66 -7.99 4.46
N THR A 35 -7.72 -9.29 4.77
CA THR A 35 -6.83 -10.31 4.18
C THR A 35 -6.94 -10.37 2.66
N LYS A 36 -8.16 -10.35 2.11
CA LYS A 36 -8.39 -10.46 0.65
C LYS A 36 -7.87 -9.22 -0.07
N GLN A 37 -8.12 -8.05 0.50
CA GLN A 37 -7.63 -6.77 -0.02
C GLN A 37 -6.11 -6.69 0.07
N THR A 38 -5.51 -7.20 1.15
CA THR A 38 -4.05 -7.28 1.31
C THR A 38 -3.41 -8.16 0.24
N GLU A 39 -4.00 -9.32 -0.09
CA GLU A 39 -3.52 -10.18 -1.16
C GLU A 39 -3.69 -9.55 -2.56
N ALA A 40 -4.77 -8.79 -2.78
CA ALA A 40 -4.90 -8.01 -4.01
C ALA A 40 -3.83 -6.92 -4.14
N LEU A 41 -3.49 -6.22 -3.04
CA LEU A 41 -2.40 -5.25 -3.01
C LEU A 41 -1.04 -5.93 -3.24
N ARG A 42 -0.83 -7.12 -2.69
CA ARG A 42 0.37 -7.95 -2.93
C ARG A 42 0.52 -8.27 -4.41
N ALA A 43 -0.55 -8.74 -5.06
CA ALA A 43 -0.56 -9.04 -6.48
C ALA A 43 -0.25 -7.80 -7.33
N LEU A 44 -0.83 -6.64 -7.00
CA LEU A 44 -0.50 -5.36 -7.66
C LEU A 44 0.99 -5.03 -7.53
N CYS A 45 1.55 -5.14 -6.32
CA CYS A 45 2.96 -4.84 -6.09
C CYS A 45 3.86 -5.79 -6.88
N GLN A 46 3.60 -7.10 -6.83
CA GLN A 46 4.45 -8.12 -7.46
C GLN A 46 4.37 -8.12 -8.99
N HIS A 47 3.18 -7.95 -9.56
CA HIS A 47 2.96 -8.15 -10.99
C HIS A 47 2.97 -6.85 -11.81
N VAL A 48 2.83 -5.69 -11.16
CA VAL A 48 2.76 -4.41 -11.85
C VAL A 48 3.84 -3.46 -11.35
N LEU A 49 3.81 -3.09 -10.07
CA LEU A 49 4.66 -2.01 -9.57
C LEU A 49 6.14 -2.41 -9.51
N GLU A 50 6.44 -3.65 -9.10
CA GLU A 50 7.80 -4.18 -9.01
C GLU A 50 8.48 -4.25 -10.40
N PRO A 51 7.84 -4.82 -11.45
CA PRO A 51 8.36 -4.72 -12.81
C PRO A 51 8.56 -3.28 -13.30
N LEU A 52 7.59 -2.38 -13.05
CA LEU A 52 7.70 -0.98 -13.45
C LEU A 52 8.87 -0.30 -12.75
N ARG A 53 9.04 -0.51 -11.45
CA ARG A 53 10.16 0.05 -10.68
C ARG A 53 11.50 -0.44 -11.21
N ARG A 54 11.63 -1.74 -11.47
CA ARG A 54 12.86 -2.31 -12.04
C ARG A 54 13.19 -1.75 -13.42
N ARG A 55 12.18 -1.42 -14.22
CA ARG A 55 12.36 -0.88 -15.58
C ARG A 55 12.61 0.63 -15.62
N PHE A 56 11.94 1.40 -14.77
CA PHE A 56 11.86 2.86 -14.87
C PHE A 56 12.45 3.60 -13.67
N GLY A 57 12.85 2.89 -12.61
CA GLY A 57 13.39 3.45 -11.38
C GLY A 57 12.34 3.61 -10.26
N PRO A 58 12.71 4.27 -9.15
CA PRO A 58 11.85 4.40 -7.97
C PRO A 58 10.46 4.97 -8.28
N ILE A 59 9.42 4.34 -7.71
CA ILE A 59 8.03 4.79 -7.81
C ILE A 59 7.57 5.23 -6.43
N VAL A 60 7.08 6.46 -6.31
CA VAL A 60 6.51 7.00 -5.06
C VAL A 60 5.01 6.77 -5.08
N ILE A 61 4.50 6.07 -4.07
CA ILE A 61 3.07 5.80 -3.93
C ILE A 61 2.44 6.92 -3.11
N SER A 62 1.59 7.72 -3.76
CA SER A 62 0.78 8.75 -3.08
C SER A 62 -0.41 8.15 -2.33
N SER A 63 -1.01 7.11 -2.91
CA SER A 63 -2.19 6.41 -2.40
C SER A 63 -2.36 5.05 -3.05
N GLY A 64 -2.83 4.06 -2.30
CA GLY A 64 -3.25 2.75 -2.83
C GLY A 64 -4.68 2.41 -2.39
N TYR A 65 -4.80 1.59 -1.34
CA TYR A 65 -6.07 1.19 -0.75
C TYR A 65 -6.79 2.35 -0.05
N ARG A 66 -8.14 2.34 -0.13
CA ARG A 66 -9.05 3.24 0.58
C ARG A 66 -10.20 2.44 1.16
N SER A 67 -10.35 2.48 2.49
CA SER A 67 -11.52 1.93 3.16
C SER A 67 -12.74 2.81 2.87
N PRO A 68 -13.98 2.30 3.00
CA PRO A 68 -15.19 3.08 2.72
C PRO A 68 -15.34 4.38 3.52
N ALA A 69 -14.61 4.52 4.63
CA ALA A 69 -14.69 5.68 5.51
C ALA A 69 -13.71 6.81 5.12
N VAL A 70 -12.73 6.54 4.26
CA VAL A 70 -11.69 7.48 3.79
C VAL A 70 -12.05 8.03 2.43
#